data_AF-Q6D6N1-F1
#
_entry.id   AF-Q6D6N1-F1
#
_cell.length_a   1.000
_cell.length_b   1.000
_cell.length_c   1.000
_cell.angle_alpha   90.00
_cell.angle_beta   90.00
_cell.angle_gamma   90.00
#
_symmetry.space_group_name_H-M   'P 1'
#
loop_
_entity.id
_entity.type
_entity.pdbx_description
1 polymer ?
#
loop_
_entity_poly.entity_id
_entity_poly.type
_entity_poly.pdbx_seq_one_letter_code
_entity_poly.pdbx_strand_id
1 'polypeptide(L)'
;MSRYRAVIVKTEELDGTVIEQKWAVYDSEKGIVLSDRYDLPADAEKESTALNKEQEARESTAFEELLEDLKGLTDEPEHPSHKP
;
A
#
# COMPACT_ATOMS: atom_id res chain seq x y z
N MET A 1 -5.08 7.24 4.65
CA MET A 1 -5.40 7.53 3.23
C MET A 1 -4.92 6.36 2.41
N SER A 2 -5.68 5.89 1.42
CA SER A 2 -5.27 4.77 0.55
C SER A 2 -4.03 5.13 -0.27
N ARG A 3 -3.06 4.19 -0.32
CA ARG A 3 -1.80 4.31 -1.05
C ARG A 3 -2.01 4.23 -2.55
N TYR A 4 -2.78 3.24 -3.00
CA TYR A 4 -3.08 3.03 -4.41
C TYR A 4 -4.39 3.72 -4.79
N ARG A 5 -4.41 4.39 -5.95
CA ARG A 5 -5.58 5.14 -6.43
C ARG A 5 -5.77 4.96 -7.93
N ALA A 6 -7.01 4.78 -8.37
CA ALA A 6 -7.32 4.87 -9.79
C ALA A 6 -7.15 6.32 -10.27
N VAL A 7 -6.46 6.51 -11.40
CA VAL A 7 -6.18 7.80 -12.02
C VAL A 7 -6.37 7.73 -13.52
N ILE A 8 -6.61 8.88 -14.15
CA ILE A 8 -6.59 9.01 -15.61
C ILE A 8 -5.20 9.47 -16.01
N VAL A 9 -4.64 8.82 -17.03
CA VAL A 9 -3.44 9.29 -17.73
C VAL A 9 -3.81 9.64 -19.15
N LYS A 10 -3.41 10.85 -19.53
CA LYS A 10 -3.61 11.42 -20.85
C LYS A 10 -2.27 11.55 -21.53
N THR A 11 -2.21 11.08 -22.76
CA THR A 11 -1.14 11.39 -23.68
C THR A 11 -1.62 12.55 -24.53
N GLU A 12 -0.88 13.64 -24.53
CA GLU A 12 -1.25 14.88 -25.20
C GLU A 12 -0.16 15.30 -26.17
N GLU A 13 -0.56 15.89 -27.30
CA GLU A 13 0.33 16.65 -28.17
C GLU A 13 0.80 17.92 -27.46
N LEU A 14 1.84 18.57 -27.99
CA LEU A 14 2.36 19.83 -27.43
C LEU A 14 1.35 20.98 -27.45
N ASP A 15 0.31 20.90 -28.27
CA ASP A 15 -0.78 21.88 -28.34
C ASP A 15 -1.94 21.57 -27.38
N GLY A 16 -1.82 20.52 -26.56
CA GLY A 16 -2.84 20.08 -25.60
C GLY A 16 -3.91 19.15 -26.17
N THR A 17 -3.79 18.75 -27.44
CA THR A 17 -4.70 17.75 -28.04
C THR A 17 -4.49 16.40 -27.37
N VAL A 18 -5.54 15.81 -26.78
CA VAL A 18 -5.48 14.48 -26.18
C VAL A 18 -5.45 13.42 -27.27
N ILE A 19 -4.34 12.69 -27.37
CA ILE A 19 -4.10 11.59 -28.31
C ILE A 19 -4.67 10.29 -27.75
N GLU A 20 -4.49 10.08 -26.45
CA GLU A 20 -4.93 8.87 -25.77
C GLU A 20 -5.33 9.19 -24.33
N GLN A 21 -6.39 8.53 -23.86
CA GLN A 21 -6.81 8.56 -22.47
C GLN A 21 -7.02 7.14 -21.97
N LYS A 22 -6.28 6.75 -20.93
CA LYS A 22 -6.43 5.47 -20.24
C LYS A 22 -6.56 5.67 -18.73
N TRP A 23 -7.14 4.69 -18.07
CA TRP A 23 -7.12 4.56 -16.63
C TRP A 23 -5.87 3.80 -16.20
N ALA A 24 -5.36 4.08 -15.00
CA ALA A 24 -4.22 3.40 -14.42
C ALA A 24 -4.28 3.50 -12.90
N VAL A 25 -3.36 2.83 -12.21
CA VAL A 25 -3.22 2.94 -10.77
C VAL A 25 -2.00 3.78 -10.42
N TYR A 26 -2.16 4.72 -9.51
CA TYR A 26 -1.09 5.55 -8.94
C TYR A 26 -0.70 5.04 -7.55
N ASP A 27 0.59 4.79 -7.34
CA ASP A 27 1.19 4.51 -6.03
C ASP A 27 1.67 5.83 -5.41
N SER A 28 0.94 6.32 -4.40
CA SER A 28 1.26 7.59 -3.75
C SER A 28 2.51 7.56 -2.89
N GLU A 29 2.95 6.38 -2.45
CA GLU A 29 4.16 6.25 -1.65
C GLU A 29 5.41 6.36 -2.52
N LYS A 30 5.38 5.75 -3.71
CA LYS A 30 6.49 5.82 -4.68
C LYS A 30 6.39 7.02 -5.62
N GLY A 31 5.22 7.64 -5.73
CA GLY A 31 4.96 8.75 -6.64
C GLY A 31 4.92 8.35 -8.12
N ILE A 32 4.52 7.12 -8.42
CA ILE A 32 4.53 6.56 -9.79
C ILE A 32 3.15 6.07 -10.22
N VAL A 33 2.91 6.06 -11.53
CA VAL A 33 1.79 5.34 -12.13
C VAL A 33 2.26 3.93 -12.53
N LEU A 34 1.51 2.91 -12.16
CA LEU A 34 1.78 1.52 -12.51
C LEU A 34 1.69 1.31 -14.03
N SER A 35 2.36 0.27 -14.53
CA SER A 35 2.45 -0.03 -15.97
C SER A 35 1.11 -0.29 -16.62
N ASP A 36 0.20 -0.91 -15.87
CA ASP A 36 -1.04 -1.43 -16.41
C ASP A 36 -2.01 -0.28 -16.72
N ARG A 37 -2.53 -0.33 -17.95
CA ARG A 37 -3.47 0.66 -18.49
C ARG A 37 -4.79 -0.01 -18.78
N TYR A 38 -5.85 0.64 -18.36
CA TYR A 38 -7.21 0.15 -18.43
C TYR A 38 -8.06 1.05 -19.32
N ASP A 39 -8.95 0.44 -20.09
CA ASP A 39 -9.93 1.17 -20.88
C ASP A 39 -11.07 1.71 -20.01
N LEU A 40 -11.41 0.98 -18.94
CA LEU A 40 -12.53 1.30 -18.06
C LEU A 40 -12.04 1.73 -16.67
N PRO A 41 -12.73 2.71 -16.03
CA PRO A 41 -12.42 3.13 -14.66
C PRO A 41 -12.53 1.99 -13.66
N ALA A 42 -13.55 1.15 -13.83
CA ALA A 42 -13.86 0.06 -12.91
C ALA A 42 -12.71 -0.95 -12.77
N ASP A 43 -11.92 -1.16 -13.82
CA ASP A 43 -10.79 -2.10 -13.78
C ASP A 43 -9.64 -1.54 -12.95
N ALA A 44 -9.30 -0.25 -13.14
CA ALA A 44 -8.30 0.44 -12.32
C ALA A 44 -8.75 0.59 -10.86
N GLU A 45 -10.05 0.84 -10.62
CA GLU A 45 -10.62 0.87 -9.27
C GLU A 45 -10.55 -0.50 -8.58
N LYS A 46 -10.85 -1.58 -9.32
CA LYS A 46 -10.73 -2.94 -8.82
C LYS A 46 -9.30 -3.29 -8.45
N GLU A 47 -8.34 -2.96 -9.32
CA GLU A 47 -6.92 -3.22 -9.05
C GLU A 47 -6.43 -2.39 -7.85
N SER A 48 -6.68 -1.07 -7.82
CA SER A 48 -6.28 -0.23 -6.69
C SER A 48 -6.90 -0.69 -5.37
N THR A 49 -8.14 -1.17 -5.39
CA THR A 49 -8.78 -1.77 -4.22
C THR A 49 -8.07 -3.07 -3.78
N ALA A 50 -7.71 -3.94 -4.72
CA ALA A 50 -7.00 -5.17 -4.41
C ALA A 50 -5.61 -4.90 -3.80
N LEU A 51 -4.86 -3.97 -4.38
CA LEU A 51 -3.54 -3.57 -3.89
C LEU A 51 -3.60 -2.92 -2.50
N ASN A 52 -4.59 -2.09 -2.22
CA ASN A 52 -4.77 -1.52 -0.89
C ASN A 52 -5.12 -2.59 0.16
N LYS A 53 -5.97 -3.58 -0.18
CA LYS A 53 -6.27 -4.69 0.72
C LYS A 53 -5.04 -5.55 1.01
N GLU A 54 -4.22 -5.80 0.00
CA GLU A 54 -2.96 -6.53 0.17
C GLU A 54 -1.99 -5.76 1.08
N GLN A 55 -1.88 -4.44 0.89
CA GLN A 55 -1.07 -3.58 1.74
C GLN A 55 -1.55 -3.61 3.20
N GLU A 56 -2.86 -3.46 3.44
CA GLU A 56 -3.45 -3.53 4.77
C GLU A 56 -3.18 -4.90 5.44
N ALA A 57 -3.29 -6.00 4.69
CA ALA A 57 -3.01 -7.34 5.20
C ALA A 57 -1.53 -7.51 5.59
N ARG A 58 -0.60 -6.98 4.79
CA ARG A 58 0.85 -7.00 5.08
C ARG A 58 1.18 -6.18 6.32
N GLU A 59 0.61 -4.97 6.43
CA GLU A 59 0.80 -4.11 7.59
C GLU A 59 0.24 -4.73 8.88
N SER A 60 -0.94 -5.36 8.81
CA SER A 60 -1.53 -6.07 9.95
C SER A 60 -0.68 -7.26 10.39
N THR A 61 -0.18 -8.06 9.44
CA THR A 61 0.67 -9.23 9.76
C THR A 61 1.98 -8.79 10.41
N ALA A 62 2.65 -7.79 9.84
CA ALA A 62 3.89 -7.25 10.40
C ALA A 62 3.67 -6.64 11.80
N PHE A 63 2.50 -6.06 12.05
CA PHE A 63 2.15 -5.54 13.38
C PHE A 63 1.93 -6.66 14.40
N GLU A 64 1.27 -7.76 14.02
CA GLU A 64 1.07 -8.92 14.88
C GLU A 64 2.41 -9.58 15.27
N GLU A 65 3.30 -9.79 14.31
CA GLU A 65 4.65 -10.33 14.58
C GLU A 65 5.44 -9.43 15.54
N LEU A 66 5.40 -8.11 15.34
CA LEU A 66 6.06 -7.15 16.23
C LEU A 66 5.48 -7.15 17.65
N LEU A 67 4.17 -7.38 17.80
CA LEU A 67 3.54 -7.53 19.12
C LEU A 67 3.96 -8.82 19.83
N GLU A 68 4.13 -9.93 19.10
CA GLU A 68 4.63 -11.19 19.66
C GLU A 68 6.08 -11.05 20.13
N ASP A 69 6.94 -10.44 19.30
CA ASP A 69 8.34 -10.16 19.65
C ASP A 69 8.44 -9.27 20.90
N LEU A 70 7.61 -8.22 20.99
CA LEU A 70 7.57 -7.33 22.16
C LEU A 70 7.12 -8.05 23.44
N LYS A 71 6.14 -8.96 23.36
CA LYS A 71 5.71 -9.77 24.51
C LYS A 71 6.84 -10.68 24.99
N GLY A 72 7.55 -11.33 24.07
CA GLY A 72 8.70 -12.17 24.40
C GLY A 72 9.87 -11.42 25.06
N LEU A 73 10.04 -10.12 24.75
CA LEU A 73 11.03 -9.26 25.38
C LEU A 73 10.63 -8.78 26.79
N THR A 74 9.34 -8.72 27.12
CA THR A 74 8.86 -8.30 28.45
C THR A 74 8.72 -9.45 29.45
N ASP A 75 8.84 -10.71 29.02
CA ASP A 75 8.79 -11.90 29.86
C ASP A 75 10.18 -12.31 30.43
N GLU A 76 11.10 -11.37 30.67
CA GLU A 76 12.30 -11.67 31.46
C GLU A 76 11.89 -12.04 32.90
N PRO A 77 12.37 -13.19 33.44
CA PRO A 77 11.92 -13.69 34.73
C PRO A 77 12.34 -12.75 35.86
N GLU A 78 11.40 -12.46 36.76
CA GLU A 78 11.66 -11.78 38.03
C GLU A 78 12.91 -12.36 38.69
N HIS A 79 13.98 -11.56 38.76
CA HIS A 79 15.20 -11.91 39.45
C HIS A 79 14.87 -12.35 40.89
N PRO A 80 15.28 -13.57 41.33
CA PRO A 80 14.99 -14.03 42.68
C PRO A 80 15.70 -13.11 43.67
N SER A 81 14.91 -12.60 44.61
CA SER A 81 15.29 -11.63 45.64
C SER A 81 16.54 -12.11 46.38
N HIS A 82 17.68 -11.45 46.19
CA HIS A 82 18.86 -11.72 47.00
C HIS A 82 18.84 -10.79 48.23
N LYS A 83 18.43 -11.34 49.38
CA LYS A 83 18.73 -10.81 50.71
C LYS A 83 19.93 -11.56 51.29
N PRO A 84 20.88 -10.83 51.88
CA PRO A 84 21.30 -11.10 53.25
C PRO A 84 20.73 -10.06 54.22
#